data_AF-E9CT08-F1
#
_entry.id   AF-E9CT08-F1
#
_cell.length_a   1.000
_cell.length_b   1.000
_cell.length_c   1.000
_cell.angle_alpha   90.00
_cell.angle_beta   90.00
_cell.angle_gamma   90.00
#
_symmetry.space_group_name_H-M   'P 1'
#
loop_
_entity.id
_entity.type
_entity.pdbx_description
1 polymer ?
#
loop_
_entity_poly.entity_id
_entity_poly.type
_entity_poly.pdbx_seq_one_letter_code
_entity_poly.pdbx_strand_id
1 'polypeptide(L)'
;MCTGDNILTAISVARESGFIGDTAQCFVPYFVEGNPYNPRSRLRWESTDNPDYLLDEHTLAPLPISTVPDTSIPYHNYNKFKYSIAVTGDVFRWVVDYGSEEVLQKMLVHGQVFARMSPDEKHELVEKLQSLDYVCGFCGDGANDCGALKAADVGISLSEAEASVAAPFTSRIFDISCVPKLIREGRAALVTSFSCFKYMSLYSAIQFTSVSFLYASASNLGDFQFLYIDLALILPIAIFMGWIGPYSKLCRKRPTANLVSRKVLTPLLGQIVICIFIQHAAFETVQEQEWYKPPKLNPNDTA
;
A
#
# COMPACT_ATOMS: atom_id res chain seq x y z
N MET A 1 -15.34 -2.03 -7.98
CA MET A 1 -16.65 -2.35 -7.38
C MET A 1 -16.90 -3.83 -7.56
N CYS A 2 -17.33 -4.54 -6.52
CA CYS A 2 -17.66 -5.97 -6.57
C CYS A 2 -19.03 -6.19 -5.90
N THR A 3 -20.04 -6.66 -6.62
CA THR A 3 -21.43 -6.78 -6.15
C THR A 3 -22.11 -8.05 -6.64
N GLY A 4 -23.14 -8.49 -5.92
CA GLY A 4 -24.07 -9.54 -6.36
C GLY A 4 -25.21 -9.03 -7.27
N ASP A 5 -25.30 -7.72 -7.48
CA ASP A 5 -26.35 -7.09 -8.30
C ASP A 5 -26.16 -7.31 -9.81
N ASN A 6 -27.18 -6.92 -10.57
CA ASN A 6 -27.12 -6.91 -12.03
C ASN A 6 -26.04 -5.95 -12.55
N ILE A 7 -25.33 -6.37 -13.60
CA ILE A 7 -24.25 -5.60 -14.23
C ILE A 7 -24.67 -4.21 -14.68
N LEU A 8 -25.87 -4.04 -15.25
CA LEU A 8 -26.31 -2.71 -15.72
C LEU A 8 -26.53 -1.74 -14.54
N THR A 9 -27.11 -2.23 -13.44
CA THR A 9 -27.27 -1.45 -12.21
C THR A 9 -25.90 -1.09 -11.62
N ALA A 10 -24.98 -2.07 -11.56
CA ALA A 10 -23.64 -1.84 -11.05
C ALA A 10 -22.86 -0.81 -11.87
N ILE A 11 -22.97 -0.85 -13.21
CA ILE A 11 -22.35 0.14 -14.10
C ILE A 11 -22.96 1.53 -13.88
N SER A 12 -24.28 1.64 -13.73
CA SER A 12 -24.95 2.92 -13.45
C SER A 12 -24.44 3.55 -12.16
N VAL A 13 -24.42 2.78 -11.06
CA VAL A 13 -23.90 3.24 -9.76
C VAL A 13 -22.41 3.58 -9.85
N ALA A 14 -21.63 2.79 -10.61
CA ALA A 14 -20.21 3.04 -10.81
C ALA A 14 -19.94 4.36 -11.55
N ARG A 15 -20.78 4.74 -12.52
CA ARG A 15 -20.72 6.05 -13.20
C ARG A 15 -21.10 7.18 -12.24
N GLU A 16 -22.23 7.08 -11.55
CA GLU A 16 -22.68 8.09 -10.57
C GLU A 16 -21.67 8.32 -9.44
N SER A 17 -20.97 7.27 -9.02
CA SER A 17 -19.94 7.33 -7.98
C SER A 17 -18.55 7.73 -8.50
N GLY A 18 -18.40 7.96 -9.81
CA GLY A 18 -17.14 8.37 -10.43
C GLY A 18 -16.06 7.28 -10.53
N PHE A 19 -16.41 6.00 -10.42
CA PHE A 19 -15.49 4.90 -10.71
C PHE A 19 -15.15 4.85 -12.21
N ILE A 20 -16.19 4.89 -13.03
CA ILE A 20 -16.13 4.99 -14.49
C ILE A 20 -16.35 6.47 -14.82
N GLY A 21 -15.47 7.08 -15.62
CA GLY A 21 -15.67 8.48 -16.04
C GLY A 21 -16.88 8.61 -16.97
N ASP A 22 -17.56 9.75 -16.92
CA ASP A 22 -18.81 10.00 -17.68
C ASP A 22 -18.68 9.75 -19.19
N THR A 23 -17.49 9.95 -19.74
CA THR A 23 -17.17 9.77 -21.17
C THR A 23 -16.32 8.53 -21.45
N ALA A 24 -16.01 7.73 -20.42
CA ALA A 24 -15.19 6.52 -20.58
C ALA A 24 -16.06 5.37 -21.11
N GLN A 25 -15.57 4.71 -22.15
CA GLN A 25 -16.22 3.51 -22.68
C GLN A 25 -16.10 2.36 -21.67
N CYS A 26 -17.24 1.75 -21.37
CA CYS A 26 -17.32 0.55 -20.55
C CYS A 26 -17.58 -0.65 -21.47
N PHE A 27 -16.76 -1.69 -21.37
CA PHE A 27 -16.89 -2.93 -22.14
C PHE A 27 -17.38 -4.07 -21.26
N VAL A 28 -18.34 -4.83 -21.78
CA VAL A 28 -18.93 -5.99 -21.11
C VAL A 28 -18.73 -7.24 -21.99
N PRO A 29 -18.22 -8.34 -21.43
CA PRO A 29 -18.10 -9.60 -22.15
C PRO A 29 -19.43 -10.36 -22.19
N TYR A 30 -19.70 -10.98 -23.35
CA TYR A 30 -20.80 -11.91 -23.55
C TYR A 30 -20.30 -13.19 -24.23
N PHE A 31 -20.89 -14.33 -23.87
CA PHE A 31 -20.64 -15.60 -24.56
C PHE A 31 -21.34 -15.57 -25.92
N VAL A 32 -20.56 -15.57 -27.01
CA VAL A 32 -21.07 -15.67 -28.38
C VAL A 32 -21.27 -17.13 -28.77
N GLU A 33 -20.32 -17.97 -28.36
CA GLU A 33 -20.36 -19.42 -28.59
C GLU A 33 -20.11 -20.13 -27.25
N GLY A 34 -20.90 -21.19 -26.99
CA GLY A 34 -20.74 -22.01 -25.79
C GLY A 34 -21.46 -21.46 -24.55
N ASN A 35 -20.95 -21.87 -23.38
CA ASN A 35 -21.49 -21.54 -22.07
C ASN A 35 -20.36 -21.43 -21.01
N PRO A 36 -20.65 -20.95 -19.78
CA PRO A 36 -19.62 -20.79 -18.74
C PRO A 36 -18.88 -22.08 -18.36
N TYR A 37 -19.41 -23.26 -18.70
CA TYR A 37 -18.85 -24.56 -18.35
C TYR A 37 -18.02 -25.19 -19.47
N ASN A 38 -17.99 -24.58 -20.67
CA ASN A 38 -17.29 -25.13 -21.83
C ASN A 38 -15.94 -24.41 -22.04
N PRO A 39 -14.81 -25.14 -22.05
CA PRO A 39 -13.49 -24.54 -22.29
C PRO A 39 -13.34 -23.90 -23.68
N ARG A 40 -14.14 -24.33 -24.67
CA ARG A 40 -14.10 -23.79 -26.04
C ARG A 40 -15.09 -22.65 -26.27
N SER A 41 -15.66 -22.10 -25.22
CA SER A 41 -16.54 -20.94 -25.34
C SER A 41 -15.78 -19.72 -25.84
N ARG A 42 -16.47 -18.85 -26.56
CA ARG A 42 -15.90 -17.66 -27.17
C ARG A 42 -16.54 -16.41 -26.59
N LEU A 43 -15.71 -15.46 -26.15
CA LEU A 43 -16.17 -14.20 -25.57
C LEU A 43 -16.10 -13.06 -26.59
N ARG A 44 -17.14 -12.23 -26.60
CA ARG A 44 -17.12 -10.93 -27.29
C ARG A 44 -17.26 -9.82 -26.26
N TRP A 45 -16.32 -8.88 -26.30
CA TRP A 45 -16.27 -7.72 -25.43
C TRP A 45 -16.83 -6.53 -26.20
N GLU A 46 -18.04 -6.10 -25.87
CA GLU A 46 -18.72 -5.00 -26.55
C GLU A 46 -18.97 -3.83 -25.60
N SER A 47 -18.99 -2.62 -26.15
CA SER A 47 -19.28 -1.45 -25.34
C SER A 47 -20.76 -1.35 -25.00
N THR A 48 -21.07 -0.97 -23.76
CA THR A 48 -22.45 -0.75 -23.30
C THR A 48 -23.15 0.40 -24.01
N ASP A 49 -22.39 1.40 -24.47
CA ASP A 49 -22.97 2.61 -25.08
C ASP A 49 -23.15 2.45 -26.60
N ASN A 50 -22.24 1.74 -27.26
CA ASN A 50 -22.35 1.44 -28.69
C ASN A 50 -21.73 0.06 -29.01
N PRO A 51 -22.56 -0.93 -29.44
CA PRO A 51 -22.11 -2.29 -29.77
C PRO A 51 -21.06 -2.39 -30.88
N ASP A 52 -20.88 -1.37 -31.72
CA ASP A 52 -19.87 -1.36 -32.78
C ASP A 52 -18.43 -1.27 -32.24
N TYR A 53 -18.27 -0.81 -30.99
CA TYR A 53 -16.98 -0.78 -30.32
C TYR A 53 -16.73 -2.12 -29.64
N LEU A 54 -15.66 -2.78 -30.07
CA LEU A 54 -15.27 -4.10 -29.61
C LEU A 54 -13.84 -4.10 -29.06
N LEU A 55 -13.56 -4.96 -28.09
CA LEU A 55 -12.18 -5.33 -27.73
C LEU A 55 -11.79 -6.64 -28.41
N ASP A 56 -10.51 -6.74 -28.73
CA ASP A 56 -9.89 -7.98 -29.18
C ASP A 56 -9.99 -9.06 -28.08
N GLU A 57 -10.33 -10.28 -28.47
CA GLU A 57 -10.63 -11.37 -27.54
C GLU A 57 -9.42 -11.84 -26.73
N HIS A 58 -8.22 -11.79 -27.32
CA HIS A 58 -7.00 -12.28 -26.69
C HIS A 58 -6.21 -11.16 -26.01
N THR A 59 -6.24 -9.96 -26.58
CA THR A 59 -5.43 -8.84 -26.10
C THR A 59 -6.22 -7.82 -25.29
N LEU A 60 -7.56 -7.86 -25.29
CA LEU A 60 -8.43 -6.84 -24.72
C LEU A 60 -8.11 -5.41 -25.20
N ALA A 61 -7.47 -5.29 -26.36
CA ALA A 61 -7.17 -4.00 -26.97
C ALA A 61 -8.37 -3.52 -27.79
N PRO A 62 -8.69 -2.20 -27.81
CA PRO A 62 -9.77 -1.68 -28.64
C PRO A 62 -9.51 -1.96 -30.13
N LEU A 63 -10.51 -2.53 -30.80
CA LEU A 63 -10.47 -2.77 -32.25
C LEU A 63 -10.81 -1.48 -33.00
N PRO A 64 -10.17 -1.23 -34.17
CA PRO A 64 -10.51 -0.08 -35.00
C PRO A 64 -11.92 -0.23 -35.58
N ILE A 65 -12.70 0.86 -35.56
CA ILE A 65 -14.05 0.90 -36.13
C ILE A 65 -13.96 0.75 -37.65
N SER A 66 -14.75 -0.13 -38.24
CA SER A 66 -14.73 -0.39 -39.70
C SER A 66 -15.49 0.64 -40.55
N THR A 67 -15.92 1.77 -40.01
CA THR A 67 -16.64 2.82 -40.75
C THR A 67 -15.70 3.96 -41.14
N VAL A 68 -15.27 3.92 -42.41
CA VAL A 68 -14.56 4.96 -43.20
C VAL A 68 -13.28 5.53 -42.54
N PRO A 69 -12.10 5.37 -43.16
CA PRO A 69 -10.89 5.99 -42.64
C PRO A 69 -10.97 7.51 -42.84
N ASP A 70 -11.39 8.26 -41.81
CA ASP A 70 -11.03 9.67 -41.70
C ASP A 70 -9.51 9.73 -41.49
N THR A 71 -8.79 9.83 -42.60
CA THR A 71 -7.32 9.90 -42.73
C THR A 71 -6.67 11.12 -42.05
N SER A 72 -7.38 11.82 -41.16
CA SER A 72 -6.90 13.00 -40.44
C SER A 72 -6.55 12.72 -38.98
N ILE A 73 -6.89 11.54 -38.43
CA ILE A 73 -6.58 11.19 -37.04
C ILE A 73 -5.44 10.16 -37.03
N PRO A 74 -4.23 10.53 -36.59
CA PRO A 74 -3.12 9.59 -36.50
C PRO A 74 -3.53 8.38 -35.63
N TYR A 75 -3.33 7.18 -36.18
CA TYR A 75 -3.56 5.85 -35.57
C TYR A 75 -2.99 5.67 -34.14
N HIS A 76 -2.19 6.61 -33.64
CA HIS A 76 -1.56 6.58 -32.33
C HIS A 76 -2.41 7.12 -31.18
N ASN A 77 -3.59 7.71 -31.43
CA ASN A 77 -4.43 8.31 -30.37
C ASN A 77 -5.55 7.41 -29.82
N TYR A 78 -5.81 6.22 -30.38
CA TYR A 78 -6.80 5.29 -29.83
C TYR A 78 -6.34 4.66 -28.50
N ASN A 79 -5.03 4.53 -28.27
CA ASN A 79 -4.46 4.05 -27.01
C ASN A 79 -4.56 5.06 -25.85
N LYS A 80 -5.25 6.20 -26.07
CA LYS A 80 -5.39 7.29 -25.10
C LYS A 80 -6.76 7.32 -24.42
N PHE A 81 -7.74 6.58 -24.92
CA PHE A 81 -9.01 6.42 -24.22
C PHE A 81 -8.82 5.38 -23.12
N LYS A 82 -8.84 5.85 -21.87
CA LYS A 82 -9.02 4.98 -20.71
C LYS A 82 -10.39 4.32 -20.87
N TYR A 83 -10.40 3.05 -21.22
CA TYR A 83 -11.60 2.24 -21.17
C TYR A 83 -11.66 1.49 -19.84
N SER A 84 -12.87 1.07 -19.49
CA SER A 84 -13.15 0.31 -18.29
C SER A 84 -13.79 -1.01 -18.68
N ILE A 85 -13.55 -2.06 -17.90
CA ILE A 85 -14.20 -3.35 -18.10
C ILE A 85 -15.18 -3.60 -16.95
N ALA A 86 -16.37 -4.09 -17.30
CA ALA A 86 -17.35 -4.62 -16.36
C ALA A 86 -17.61 -6.10 -16.66
N VAL A 87 -17.44 -6.97 -15.67
CA VAL A 87 -17.48 -8.44 -15.84
C VAL A 87 -18.54 -9.04 -14.93
N THR A 88 -19.27 -10.05 -15.41
CA THR A 88 -20.20 -10.85 -14.60
C THR A 88 -19.49 -12.06 -13.97
N GLY A 89 -20.01 -12.58 -12.86
CA GLY A 89 -19.41 -13.72 -12.15
C GLY A 89 -19.18 -14.97 -13.01
N ASP A 90 -20.11 -15.30 -13.90
CA ASP A 90 -19.98 -16.43 -14.83
C ASP A 90 -18.83 -16.26 -15.82
N VAL A 91 -18.63 -15.06 -16.37
CA VAL A 91 -17.49 -14.75 -17.24
C VAL A 91 -16.20 -14.70 -16.43
N PHE A 92 -16.21 -14.08 -15.26
CA PHE A 92 -15.05 -14.05 -14.37
C PHE A 92 -14.56 -15.47 -14.09
N ARG A 93 -15.47 -16.36 -13.71
CA ARG A 93 -15.17 -17.76 -13.44
C ARG A 93 -14.59 -18.46 -14.67
N TRP A 94 -15.21 -18.27 -15.84
CA TRP A 94 -14.71 -18.86 -17.08
C TRP A 94 -13.30 -18.36 -17.44
N VAL A 95 -13.03 -17.05 -17.30
CA VAL A 95 -11.70 -16.48 -17.58
C VAL A 95 -10.65 -17.00 -16.60
N VAL A 96 -11.02 -17.20 -15.34
CA VAL A 96 -10.11 -17.78 -14.33
C VAL A 96 -9.79 -19.25 -14.60
N ASP A 97 -10.79 -20.05 -15.00
CA ASP A 97 -10.63 -21.49 -15.21
C ASP A 97 -10.02 -21.86 -16.56
N TYR A 98 -10.38 -21.13 -17.62
CA TYR A 98 -10.06 -21.49 -19.01
C TYR A 98 -9.39 -20.37 -19.81
N GLY A 99 -9.43 -19.12 -19.31
CA GLY A 99 -8.85 -17.97 -19.99
C GLY A 99 -7.32 -18.00 -20.01
N SER A 100 -6.73 -17.27 -20.97
CA SER A 100 -5.29 -17.06 -20.97
C SER A 100 -4.86 -16.12 -19.84
N GLU A 101 -3.63 -16.29 -19.35
CA GLU A 101 -3.08 -15.45 -18.29
C GLU A 101 -3.06 -13.95 -18.67
N GLU A 102 -2.76 -13.64 -19.94
CA GLU A 102 -2.78 -12.26 -20.43
C GLU A 102 -4.16 -11.61 -20.34
N VAL A 103 -5.21 -12.35 -20.71
CA VAL A 103 -6.62 -11.88 -20.63
C VAL A 103 -7.01 -11.70 -19.17
N LEU A 104 -6.69 -12.66 -18.30
CA LEU A 104 -6.97 -12.58 -16.87
C LEU A 104 -6.30 -11.35 -16.25
N GLN A 105 -4.99 -11.15 -16.48
CA GLN A 105 -4.26 -10.01 -15.94
C GLN A 105 -4.83 -8.69 -16.45
N LYS A 106 -5.13 -8.56 -17.75
CA LYS A 106 -5.72 -7.34 -18.31
C LYS A 106 -7.12 -7.08 -17.79
N MET A 107 -7.95 -8.12 -17.63
CA MET A 107 -9.27 -8.04 -17.02
C MET A 107 -9.18 -7.54 -15.58
N LEU A 108 -8.23 -8.04 -14.78
CA LEU A 108 -8.04 -7.61 -13.40
C LEU A 108 -7.54 -6.15 -13.30
N VAL A 109 -6.66 -5.72 -14.21
CA VAL A 109 -6.09 -4.36 -14.21
C VAL A 109 -7.08 -3.30 -14.72
N HIS A 110 -7.88 -3.62 -15.74
CA HIS A 110 -8.86 -2.69 -16.34
C HIS A 110 -10.29 -2.87 -15.81
N GLY A 111 -10.54 -3.95 -15.08
CA GLY A 111 -11.81 -4.27 -14.45
C GLY A 111 -12.15 -3.30 -13.34
N GLN A 112 -13.21 -2.51 -13.54
CA GLN A 112 -13.71 -1.58 -12.53
C GLN A 112 -14.97 -2.07 -11.84
N VAL A 113 -15.76 -2.93 -12.52
CA VAL A 113 -17.02 -3.47 -12.01
C VAL A 113 -17.02 -4.99 -12.18
N PHE A 114 -17.22 -5.69 -11.08
CA PHE A 114 -17.47 -7.13 -11.05
C PHE A 114 -18.87 -7.34 -10.46
N ALA A 115 -19.80 -7.82 -11.28
CA ALA A 115 -21.22 -7.90 -10.94
C ALA A 115 -21.70 -9.36 -10.91
N ARG A 116 -22.85 -9.63 -10.29
CA ARG A 116 -23.36 -11.00 -10.08
C ARG A 116 -22.34 -11.95 -9.43
N MET A 117 -21.45 -11.43 -8.59
CA MET A 117 -20.38 -12.21 -7.96
C MET A 117 -20.91 -12.98 -6.75
N SER A 118 -20.60 -14.28 -6.68
CA SER A 118 -20.79 -15.10 -5.49
C SER A 118 -19.76 -14.75 -4.40
N PRO A 119 -20.03 -15.06 -3.11
CA PRO A 119 -19.08 -14.80 -2.02
C PRO A 119 -17.67 -15.36 -2.28
N ASP A 120 -17.58 -16.57 -2.82
CA ASP A 120 -16.31 -17.24 -3.14
C ASP A 120 -15.58 -16.53 -4.29
N GLU A 121 -16.31 -16.06 -5.31
CA GLU A 121 -15.72 -15.29 -6.42
C GLU A 121 -15.19 -13.93 -5.95
N LYS A 122 -15.83 -13.29 -4.96
CA LYS A 122 -15.31 -12.05 -4.37
C LYS A 122 -13.98 -12.29 -3.65
N HIS A 123 -13.88 -13.40 -2.93
CA HIS A 123 -12.66 -13.83 -2.26
C HIS A 123 -11.54 -14.11 -3.26
N GLU A 124 -11.81 -14.92 -4.29
CA GLU A 124 -10.84 -15.25 -5.33
C GLU A 124 -10.39 -14.00 -6.11
N LEU A 125 -11.29 -13.04 -6.38
CA LEU A 125 -10.92 -11.77 -7.00
C LEU A 125 -9.84 -11.03 -6.21
N VAL A 126 -9.93 -11.02 -4.87
CA VAL A 126 -8.92 -10.40 -4.01
C VAL A 126 -7.59 -11.13 -4.12
N GLU A 127 -7.60 -12.47 -4.05
CA GLU A 127 -6.38 -13.28 -4.16
C GLU A 127 -5.70 -13.13 -5.53
N LYS A 128 -6.48 -13.08 -6.62
CA LYS A 128 -5.93 -12.86 -7.96
C LYS A 128 -5.31 -11.47 -8.09
N LEU A 129 -5.91 -10.43 -7.53
CA LEU A 129 -5.29 -9.11 -7.50
C LEU A 129 -3.99 -9.09 -6.69
N GLN A 130 -3.96 -9.78 -5.54
CA GLN A 130 -2.75 -9.94 -4.72
C GLN A 130 -1.65 -10.71 -5.45
N SER A 131 -2.00 -11.71 -6.27
CA SER A 131 -1.03 -12.46 -7.09
C SER A 131 -0.31 -11.60 -8.13
N LEU A 132 -0.84 -10.41 -8.44
CA LEU A 132 -0.21 -9.39 -9.31
C LEU A 132 0.63 -8.37 -8.51
N ASP A 133 0.99 -8.69 -7.27
CA ASP A 133 1.71 -7.82 -6.32
C ASP A 133 0.96 -6.52 -5.95
N TYR A 134 -0.37 -6.48 -6.12
CA TYR A 134 -1.18 -5.39 -5.57
C TYR A 134 -1.44 -5.59 -4.09
N VAL A 135 -1.42 -4.49 -3.33
CA VAL A 135 -1.93 -4.45 -1.95
C VAL A 135 -3.42 -4.15 -2.02
N CYS A 136 -4.22 -5.09 -1.53
CA CYS A 136 -5.68 -5.07 -1.66
C CYS A 136 -6.34 -4.67 -0.34
N GLY A 137 -7.20 -3.66 -0.39
CA GLY A 137 -8.14 -3.35 0.69
C GLY A 137 -9.55 -3.72 0.26
N PHE A 138 -10.33 -4.32 1.15
CA PHE A 138 -11.73 -4.66 0.91
C PHE A 138 -12.62 -3.99 1.97
N CYS A 139 -13.71 -3.38 1.52
CA CYS A 139 -14.69 -2.73 2.38
C CYS A 139 -16.08 -3.28 2.06
N GLY A 140 -16.77 -3.81 3.07
CA GLY A 140 -18.08 -4.45 2.90
C GLY A 140 -18.89 -4.42 4.19
N ASP A 141 -20.16 -4.73 4.11
CA ASP A 141 -21.13 -4.68 5.22
C ASP A 141 -21.84 -6.01 5.48
N GLY A 142 -21.85 -6.91 4.49
CA GLY A 142 -22.61 -8.16 4.53
C GLY A 142 -21.77 -9.42 4.82
N ALA A 143 -22.46 -10.48 5.25
CA ALA A 143 -21.87 -11.81 5.45
C ALA A 143 -21.25 -12.40 4.16
N ASN A 144 -21.79 -12.00 3.00
CA ASN A 144 -21.27 -12.37 1.68
C ASN A 144 -19.85 -11.86 1.41
N ASP A 145 -19.38 -10.87 2.18
CA ASP A 145 -18.07 -10.27 2.00
C ASP A 145 -17.02 -10.82 2.99
N CYS A 146 -17.41 -11.69 3.92
CA CYS A 146 -16.52 -12.22 4.96
C CYS A 146 -15.24 -12.87 4.39
N GLY A 147 -15.38 -13.66 3.32
CA GLY A 147 -14.24 -14.29 2.66
C GLY A 147 -13.27 -13.26 2.07
N ALA A 148 -13.80 -12.25 1.37
CA ALA A 148 -13.00 -11.19 0.75
C ALA A 148 -12.37 -10.25 1.80
N LEU A 149 -13.10 -9.91 2.86
CA LEU A 149 -12.61 -9.12 4.00
C LEU A 149 -11.42 -9.78 4.69
N LYS A 150 -11.45 -11.11 4.81
CA LYS A 150 -10.39 -11.91 5.42
C LYS A 150 -9.17 -12.09 4.51
N ALA A 151 -9.38 -12.22 3.20
CA ALA A 151 -8.30 -12.36 2.23
C ALA A 151 -7.53 -11.06 1.98
N ALA A 152 -8.22 -9.92 2.05
CA ALA A 152 -7.61 -8.62 1.80
C ALA A 152 -6.52 -8.31 2.83
N ASP A 153 -5.46 -7.61 2.38
CA ASP A 153 -4.40 -7.11 3.27
C ASP A 153 -4.97 -6.18 4.34
N VAL A 154 -6.03 -5.45 3.97
CA VAL A 154 -6.79 -4.57 4.88
C VAL A 154 -8.29 -4.73 4.64
N GLY A 155 -8.96 -5.51 5.49
CA GLY A 155 -10.42 -5.62 5.53
C GLY A 155 -11.08 -4.56 6.44
N ILE A 156 -12.16 -3.93 5.96
CA ILE A 156 -12.95 -2.95 6.69
C ILE A 156 -14.43 -3.35 6.67
N SER A 157 -14.99 -3.69 7.82
CA SER A 157 -16.43 -3.89 7.97
C SER A 157 -17.13 -2.55 8.22
N LEU A 158 -18.23 -2.26 7.50
CA LEU A 158 -19.09 -1.08 7.73
C LEU A 158 -20.25 -1.36 8.69
N SER A 159 -20.35 -2.58 9.21
CA SER A 159 -21.41 -3.01 10.11
C SER A 159 -20.85 -3.78 11.31
N GLU A 160 -21.47 -3.63 12.48
CA GLU A 160 -21.17 -4.43 13.68
C GLU A 160 -21.73 -5.86 13.59
N ALA A 161 -22.44 -6.21 12.50
CA ALA A 161 -22.97 -7.55 12.25
C ALA A 161 -21.86 -8.60 11.96
N GLU A 162 -22.25 -9.79 11.49
CA GLU A 162 -21.40 -10.97 11.28
C GLU A 162 -20.08 -10.70 10.52
N ALA A 163 -20.06 -9.72 9.61
CA ALA A 163 -18.88 -9.29 8.85
C ALA A 163 -17.74 -8.75 9.74
N SER A 164 -18.05 -8.21 10.93
CA SER A 164 -17.06 -7.68 11.87
C SER A 164 -16.13 -8.75 12.46
N VAL A 165 -16.54 -10.02 12.47
CA VAL A 165 -15.71 -11.14 12.97
C VAL A 165 -14.56 -11.44 12.00
N ALA A 166 -14.74 -11.15 10.71
CA ALA A 166 -13.76 -11.43 9.67
C ALA A 166 -12.79 -10.28 9.40
N ALA A 167 -13.20 -9.02 9.66
CA ALA A 167 -12.42 -7.84 9.31
C ALA A 167 -11.56 -7.33 10.49
N PRO A 168 -10.28 -6.95 10.26
CA PRO A 168 -9.43 -6.35 11.29
C PRO A 168 -9.89 -4.95 11.73
N PHE A 169 -10.65 -4.24 10.89
CA PHE A 169 -11.21 -2.94 11.20
C PHE A 169 -12.73 -2.95 11.06
N THR A 170 -13.44 -2.36 12.02
CA THR A 170 -14.90 -2.20 12.00
C THR A 170 -15.28 -0.74 12.20
N SER A 171 -16.01 -0.16 11.26
CA SER A 171 -16.61 1.17 11.36
C SER A 171 -17.98 1.08 12.01
N ARG A 172 -18.24 1.97 12.97
CA ARG A 172 -19.59 2.17 13.55
C ARG A 172 -20.47 3.11 12.73
N ILE A 173 -19.86 3.83 11.80
CA ILE A 173 -20.56 4.77 10.92
C ILE A 173 -20.80 4.03 9.61
N PHE A 174 -22.07 3.99 9.19
CA PHE A 174 -22.53 3.35 7.96
C PHE A 174 -22.24 4.22 6.73
N ASP A 175 -20.98 4.60 6.56
CA ASP A 175 -20.45 5.29 5.39
C ASP A 175 -19.02 4.83 5.07
N ILE A 176 -18.53 5.19 3.89
CA ILE A 176 -17.18 4.86 3.43
C ILE A 176 -16.11 5.88 3.86
N SER A 177 -16.45 6.85 4.71
CA SER A 177 -15.51 7.90 5.14
C SER A 177 -14.37 7.35 6.01
N CYS A 178 -14.58 6.17 6.61
CA CYS A 178 -13.58 5.43 7.37
C CYS A 178 -12.38 5.01 6.49
N VAL A 179 -12.57 4.73 5.20
CA VAL A 179 -11.52 4.27 4.28
C VAL A 179 -10.41 5.31 4.12
N PRO A 180 -10.67 6.56 3.67
CA PRO A 180 -9.62 7.57 3.57
C PRO A 180 -9.02 7.92 4.93
N LYS A 181 -9.79 7.85 6.04
CA LYS A 181 -9.26 8.06 7.39
C LYS A 181 -8.24 6.98 7.76
N LEU A 182 -8.57 5.71 7.54
CA LEU A 182 -7.67 4.59 7.82
C LEU A 182 -6.38 4.68 7.00
N ILE A 183 -6.47 5.06 5.72
CA ILE A 183 -5.28 5.27 4.87
C ILE A 183 -4.40 6.42 5.41
N ARG A 184 -5.00 7.50 5.93
CA ARG A 184 -4.24 8.61 6.53
C ARG A 184 -3.51 8.16 7.79
N GLU A 185 -4.21 7.48 8.69
CA GLU A 185 -3.64 6.95 9.94
C GLU A 185 -2.53 5.93 9.65
N GLY A 186 -2.76 4.98 8.74
CA GLY A 186 -1.75 3.99 8.35
C GLY A 186 -0.48 4.63 7.77
N ARG A 187 -0.62 5.70 6.98
CA ARG A 187 0.54 6.46 6.47
C ARG A 187 1.27 7.22 7.57
N ALA A 188 0.55 7.82 8.51
CA ALA A 188 1.14 8.50 9.65
C ALA A 188 1.91 7.52 10.53
N ALA A 189 1.27 6.41 10.90
CA ALA A 189 1.89 5.32 11.65
C ALA A 189 3.17 4.83 10.98
N LEU A 190 3.15 4.55 9.67
CA LEU A 190 4.33 4.10 8.93
C LEU A 190 5.47 5.13 8.97
N VAL A 191 5.18 6.42 8.78
CA VAL A 191 6.19 7.49 8.85
C VAL A 191 6.74 7.65 10.27
N THR A 192 5.88 7.55 11.27
CA THR A 192 6.27 7.60 12.69
C THR A 192 7.17 6.43 13.05
N SER A 193 6.82 5.19 12.66
CA SER A 193 7.67 4.01 12.86
C SER A 193 9.05 4.15 12.22
N PHE A 194 9.13 4.69 11.00
CA PHE A 194 10.41 4.95 10.33
C PHE A 194 11.22 6.04 11.04
N SER A 195 10.55 7.05 11.59
CA SER A 195 11.20 8.10 12.39
C SER A 195 11.77 7.53 13.69
N CYS A 196 10.98 6.71 14.40
CA CYS A 196 11.43 5.99 15.60
C CYS A 196 12.62 5.08 15.29
N PHE A 197 12.58 4.32 14.19
CA PHE A 197 13.71 3.47 13.78
C PHE A 197 15.00 4.27 13.55
N LYS A 198 14.93 5.38 12.81
CA LYS A 198 16.09 6.25 12.56
C LYS A 198 16.61 6.85 13.86
N TYR A 199 15.70 7.31 14.72
CA TYR A 199 16.02 7.89 16.01
C TYR A 199 16.75 6.88 16.91
N MET A 200 16.20 5.67 17.07
CA MET A 200 16.84 4.60 17.84
C MET A 200 18.21 4.21 17.27
N SER A 201 18.33 4.12 15.94
CA SER A 201 19.61 3.80 15.28
C SER A 201 20.68 4.86 15.54
N LEU A 202 20.32 6.14 15.46
CA LEU A 202 21.23 7.25 15.76
C LEU A 202 21.61 7.27 17.25
N TYR A 203 20.64 7.09 18.12
CA TYR A 203 20.85 7.03 19.56
C TYR A 203 21.85 5.92 19.94
N SER A 204 21.64 4.70 19.46
CA SER A 204 22.54 3.58 19.72
C SER A 204 23.96 3.83 19.21
N ALA A 205 24.12 4.48 18.06
CA ALA A 205 25.43 4.85 17.54
C ALA A 205 26.15 5.87 18.42
N ILE A 206 25.43 6.92 18.87
CA ILE A 206 25.96 7.96 19.76
C ILE A 206 26.36 7.37 21.12
N GLN A 207 25.54 6.49 21.69
CA GLN A 207 25.83 5.86 22.97
C GLN A 207 27.03 4.92 22.86
N PHE A 208 27.08 4.10 21.79
CA PHE A 208 28.21 3.19 21.53
C PHE A 208 29.54 3.94 21.41
N THR A 209 29.58 5.04 20.65
CA THR A 209 30.81 5.83 20.46
C THR A 209 31.20 6.59 21.73
N SER A 210 30.23 7.13 22.47
CA SER A 210 30.48 7.81 23.76
C SER A 210 31.14 6.87 24.75
N VAL A 211 30.56 5.67 24.91
CA VAL A 211 31.09 4.62 25.79
C VAL A 211 32.47 4.17 25.30
N SER A 212 32.65 3.95 24.00
CA SER A 212 33.95 3.55 23.43
C SER A 212 35.07 4.54 23.73
N PHE A 213 34.83 5.85 23.58
CA PHE A 213 35.83 6.88 23.89
C PHE A 213 36.15 6.96 25.38
N LEU A 214 35.13 6.88 26.25
CA LEU A 214 35.34 6.88 27.69
C LEU A 214 36.15 5.65 28.14
N TYR A 215 35.83 4.45 27.61
CA TYR A 215 36.58 3.24 27.90
C TYR A 215 38.03 3.33 27.41
N ALA A 216 38.30 4.00 26.28
CA ALA A 216 39.67 4.24 25.81
C ALA A 216 40.51 5.06 26.81
N SER A 217 39.86 5.90 27.62
CA SER A 217 40.48 6.62 28.73
C SER A 217 40.26 5.94 30.09
N ALA A 218 39.92 4.66 30.14
CA ALA A 218 39.65 3.92 31.39
C ALA A 218 38.60 4.63 32.29
N SER A 219 37.57 5.20 31.65
CA SER A 219 36.43 5.83 32.29
C SER A 219 35.13 5.20 31.78
N ASN A 220 34.02 5.44 32.49
CA ASN A 220 32.70 5.04 32.05
C ASN A 220 31.65 6.05 32.53
N LEU A 221 30.50 6.07 31.88
CA LEU A 221 29.33 6.77 32.39
C LEU A 221 28.87 6.10 33.70
N GLY A 222 28.46 6.90 34.67
CA GLY A 222 27.88 6.38 35.91
C GLY A 222 26.45 5.87 35.71
N ASP A 223 26.00 4.95 36.56
CA ASP A 223 24.66 4.35 36.49
C ASP A 223 23.53 5.40 36.43
N PHE A 224 23.64 6.45 37.25
CA PHE A 224 22.67 7.56 37.24
C PHE A 224 22.70 8.37 35.94
N GLN A 225 23.85 8.46 35.27
CA GLN A 225 23.95 9.16 33.98
C GLN A 225 23.25 8.34 32.88
N PHE A 226 23.46 7.02 32.84
CA PHE A 226 22.72 6.14 31.95
C PHE A 226 21.21 6.24 32.18
N LEU A 227 20.77 6.13 33.44
CA LEU A 227 19.37 6.23 33.78
C LEU A 227 18.79 7.60 33.39
N TYR A 228 19.53 8.69 33.61
CA TYR A 228 19.09 10.02 33.19
C TYR A 228 18.95 10.14 31.68
N ILE A 229 19.92 9.65 30.91
CA ILE A 229 19.86 9.66 29.44
C ILE A 229 18.63 8.87 28.97
N ASP A 230 18.52 7.60 29.38
CA ASP A 230 17.44 6.73 28.90
C ASP A 230 16.05 7.19 29.35
N LEU A 231 15.88 7.45 30.65
CA LEU A 231 14.56 7.72 31.24
C LEU A 231 14.13 9.18 31.10
N ALA A 232 15.04 10.13 31.30
CA ALA A 232 14.67 11.54 31.32
C ALA A 232 14.80 12.20 29.95
N LEU A 233 15.71 11.74 29.08
CA LEU A 233 15.91 12.33 27.75
C LEU A 233 15.27 11.50 26.65
N ILE A 234 15.60 10.21 26.55
CA ILE A 234 15.19 9.37 25.41
C ILE A 234 13.71 9.00 25.49
N LEU A 235 13.24 8.50 26.64
CA LEU A 235 11.86 8.03 26.79
C LEU A 235 10.81 9.11 26.48
N PRO A 236 10.88 10.35 26.99
CA PRO A 236 9.89 11.38 26.68
C PRO A 236 9.87 11.72 25.19
N ILE A 237 11.04 11.85 24.56
CA ILE A 237 11.14 12.13 23.12
C ILE A 237 10.50 10.99 22.31
N ALA A 238 10.76 9.74 22.67
CA ALA A 238 10.15 8.58 22.02
C ALA A 238 8.62 8.57 22.16
N ILE A 239 8.09 8.91 23.35
CA ILE A 239 6.65 9.03 23.60
C ILE A 239 6.03 10.13 22.74
N PHE A 240 6.59 11.35 22.78
CA PHE A 240 6.06 12.47 22.01
C PHE A 240 6.14 12.24 20.49
N MET A 241 7.17 11.53 20.02
CA MET A 241 7.27 11.12 18.61
C MET A 241 6.15 10.16 18.23
N GLY A 242 5.76 9.25 19.13
CA GLY A 242 4.63 8.34 18.93
C GLY A 242 3.27 9.05 18.80
N TRP A 243 3.15 10.29 19.29
CA TRP A 243 1.90 11.06 19.27
C TRP A 243 1.72 11.91 18.00
N ILE A 244 2.57 11.72 16.98
CA ILE A 244 2.41 12.39 15.69
C ILE A 244 1.14 11.88 14.99
N GLY A 245 0.17 12.77 14.82
CA GLY A 245 -1.08 12.48 14.12
C GLY A 245 -0.99 12.60 12.60
N PRO A 246 -2.01 12.11 11.87
CA PRO A 246 -2.04 12.18 10.42
C PRO A 246 -2.33 13.58 9.89
N TYR A 247 -1.80 13.87 8.70
CA TYR A 247 -2.18 15.06 7.96
C TYR A 247 -3.58 14.91 7.35
N SER A 248 -4.35 16.00 7.33
CA SER A 248 -5.77 15.98 6.93
C SER A 248 -6.01 15.67 5.45
N LYS A 249 -5.03 15.92 4.58
CA LYS A 249 -5.14 15.66 3.13
C LYS A 249 -4.24 14.50 2.70
N LEU A 250 -4.77 13.62 1.85
CA LEU A 250 -3.98 12.52 1.27
C LEU A 250 -3.16 13.02 0.08
N CYS A 251 -1.84 12.86 0.17
CA CYS A 251 -0.92 13.16 -0.92
C CYS A 251 -0.78 11.97 -1.88
N ARG A 252 -0.50 12.22 -3.16
CA ARG A 252 -0.27 11.15 -4.15
C ARG A 252 0.98 10.31 -3.85
N LYS A 253 2.04 10.93 -3.31
CA LYS A 253 3.27 10.25 -2.92
C LYS A 253 3.02 9.32 -1.74
N ARG A 254 3.34 8.03 -1.90
CA ARG A 254 3.30 7.03 -0.83
C ARG A 254 4.56 7.12 0.05
N PRO A 255 4.47 6.87 1.36
CA PRO A 255 5.65 6.70 2.20
C PRO A 255 6.54 5.55 1.72
N THR A 256 7.82 5.58 2.08
CA THR A 256 8.73 4.46 1.78
C THR A 256 8.38 3.31 2.72
N ALA A 257 8.10 2.12 2.18
CA ALA A 257 7.78 0.94 2.97
C ALA A 257 9.00 0.07 3.33
N ASN A 258 10.16 0.33 2.73
CA ASN A 258 11.39 -0.44 2.96
C ASN A 258 12.39 0.33 3.85
N LEU A 259 12.62 -0.19 5.07
CA LEU A 259 13.58 0.35 6.04
C LEU A 259 15.01 0.29 5.50
N VAL A 260 15.38 -0.81 4.82
CA VAL A 260 16.71 -1.02 4.23
C VAL A 260 16.73 -0.52 2.80
N SER A 261 16.33 0.73 2.60
CA SER A 261 16.43 1.40 1.31
C SER A 261 17.60 2.38 1.29
N ARG A 262 18.26 2.54 0.14
CA ARG A 262 19.34 3.53 -0.03
C ARG A 262 18.92 4.93 0.41
N LYS A 263 17.65 5.28 0.18
CA LYS A 263 17.06 6.58 0.58
C LYS A 263 16.98 6.78 2.10
N VAL A 264 16.95 5.71 2.89
CA VAL A 264 16.91 5.75 4.36
C VAL A 264 18.32 5.56 4.92
N LEU A 265 19.06 4.57 4.42
CA LEU A 265 20.35 4.18 4.97
C LEU A 265 21.47 5.19 4.66
N THR A 266 21.53 5.74 3.45
CA THR A 266 22.56 6.72 3.09
C THR A 266 22.52 7.97 3.99
N PRO A 267 21.38 8.66 4.19
CA PRO A 267 21.35 9.79 5.11
C PRO A 267 21.58 9.37 6.57
N LEU A 268 21.11 8.18 6.97
CA LEU A 268 21.32 7.68 8.34
C LEU A 268 22.81 7.45 8.63
N LEU A 269 23.53 6.73 7.77
CA LEU A 269 24.96 6.49 7.90
C LEU A 269 25.76 7.80 7.83
N GLY A 270 25.38 8.71 6.94
CA GLY A 270 26.00 10.04 6.86
C GLY A 270 25.88 10.81 8.18
N GLN A 271 24.69 10.81 8.79
CA GLN A 271 24.49 11.43 10.11
C GLN A 271 25.29 10.73 11.21
N ILE A 272 25.37 9.40 11.22
CA ILE A 272 26.20 8.65 12.18
C ILE A 272 27.67 9.09 12.07
N VAL A 273 28.24 9.16 10.86
CA VAL A 273 29.63 9.58 10.67
C VAL A 273 29.87 11.01 11.17
N ILE A 274 28.94 11.92 10.89
CA ILE A 274 29.02 13.31 11.38
C ILE A 274 28.98 13.34 12.92
N CYS A 275 28.08 12.60 13.55
CA CYS A 275 28.00 12.50 15.00
C CYS A 275 29.31 11.98 15.61
N ILE A 276 29.88 10.92 15.05
CA ILE A 276 31.16 10.34 15.50
C ILE A 276 32.28 11.39 15.40
N PHE A 277 32.36 12.09 14.28
CA PHE A 277 33.37 13.13 14.07
C PHE A 277 33.23 14.26 15.10
N ILE A 278 32.02 14.74 15.34
CA ILE A 278 31.76 15.79 16.33
C ILE A 278 32.10 15.30 17.75
N GLN A 279 31.71 14.07 18.11
CA GLN A 279 32.04 13.50 19.42
C GLN A 279 33.55 13.35 19.61
N HIS A 280 34.27 12.91 18.57
CA HIS A 280 35.72 12.80 18.60
C HIS A 280 36.38 14.18 18.77
N ALA A 281 35.97 15.18 17.98
CA ALA A 281 36.48 16.54 18.11
C ALA A 281 36.20 17.12 19.51
N ALA A 282 34.99 16.91 20.06
CA ALA A 282 34.64 17.33 21.40
C ALA A 282 35.50 16.64 22.47
N PHE A 283 35.76 15.33 22.30
CA PHE A 283 36.59 14.55 23.20
C PHE A 283 38.04 15.07 23.25
N GLU A 284 38.67 15.29 22.09
CA GLU A 284 40.02 15.88 21.99
C GLU A 284 40.05 17.29 22.59
N THR A 285 39.09 18.15 22.20
CA THR A 285 39.04 19.55 22.66
C THR A 285 38.93 19.66 24.19
N VAL A 286 38.19 18.74 24.83
CA VAL A 286 38.06 18.69 26.29
C VAL A 286 39.39 18.32 26.95
N GLN A 287 40.17 17.42 26.34
CA GLN A 287 41.47 17.01 26.89
C GLN A 287 42.53 18.11 26.81
N GLU A 288 42.41 19.02 25.82
CA GLU A 288 43.30 20.17 25.67
C GLU A 288 43.04 21.29 26.69
N GLN A 289 41.92 21.25 27.43
CA GLN A 289 41.57 22.31 28.37
C GLN A 289 42.43 22.28 29.64
N GLU A 290 42.83 23.45 30.14
CA GLU A 290 43.69 23.59 31.32
C GLU A 290 43.13 22.97 32.60
N TRP A 291 41.80 22.87 32.71
CA TRP A 291 41.10 22.29 33.85
C TRP A 291 40.92 20.77 33.75
N TYR A 292 41.24 20.16 32.60
CA TYR A 292 41.09 18.73 32.41
C TYR A 292 42.09 17.95 33.27
N LYS A 293 41.60 16.94 33.97
CA LYS A 293 42.42 16.03 34.77
C LYS A 293 42.27 14.62 34.20
N PRO A 294 43.34 14.01 33.68
CA PRO A 294 43.24 12.68 33.12
C PRO A 294 42.87 11.66 34.20
N PRO A 295 42.08 10.63 33.85
CA PRO A 295 41.71 9.55 34.76
C PRO A 295 42.96 8.81 35.26
N LYS A 296 42.95 8.45 36.55
CA LYS A 296 44.05 7.72 37.19
C LYS A 296 43.94 6.25 36.85
N LEU A 297 44.88 5.74 36.06
CA LEU A 297 45.01 4.31 35.78
C LEU A 297 45.61 3.62 37.02
N ASN A 298 44.81 2.82 37.73
CA ASN A 298 45.33 1.91 38.75
C ASN A 298 45.90 0.66 38.04
N PRO A 299 47.19 0.33 38.20
CA PRO A 299 47.79 -0.86 37.58
C PRO A 299 47.18 -2.20 38.05
N ASN A 300 46.35 -2.18 39.10
CA ASN A 300 45.74 -3.37 39.71
C ASN A 300 44.29 -3.63 39.26
N ASP A 301 43.67 -2.73 38.48
CA ASP A 301 42.28 -2.86 38.00
C ASP A 301 42.17 -3.52 36.60
N THR A 302 43.27 -4.01 36.03
CA THR A 302 43.30 -4.77 34.77
C THR A 302 43.40 -6.29 35.00
N ALA A 303 42.42 -6.85 35.71
CA ALA A 303 42.22 -8.30 35.82
C ALA A 303 40.74 -8.65 35.61
#